data_AF-A0A378AZN3-F1
#
_entry.id   AF-A0A378AZN3-F1
#
_cell.length_a   1.000
_cell.length_b   1.000
_cell.length_c   1.000
_cell.angle_alpha   90.00
_cell.angle_beta   90.00
_cell.angle_gamma   90.00
#
_symmetry.space_group_name_H-M   'P 1'
#
loop_
_entity.id
_entity.type
_entity.pdbx_description
1 polymer ?
#
loop_
_entity_poly.entity_id
_entity_poly.type
_entity_poly.pdbx_seq_one_letter_code
_entity_poly.pdbx_strand_id
1 'polypeptide(L)'
;MTAPASWCARFRDKFALQLPRETREQAEIGTRIDKRDLLPGDLVFFKTGSGESGLHVGIYDTDNQFIHASTSQGVTRSSLDNVYWNKKFWQARRI
;
A
#
# COMPACT_ATOMS: atom_id res chain seq x y z
N MET A 1 4.72 -16.59 9.05
CA MET A 1 6.02 -16.18 8.47
C MET A 1 6.06 -14.66 8.49
N THR A 2 6.76 -14.08 9.46
CA THR A 2 6.92 -12.63 9.61
C THR A 2 7.87 -12.12 8.53
N ALA A 3 7.49 -11.07 7.79
CA ALA A 3 8.45 -10.38 6.94
C ALA A 3 9.61 -9.90 7.84
N PRO A 4 10.87 -10.26 7.54
CA PRO A 4 11.98 -9.86 8.39
C PRO A 4 12.02 -8.32 8.46
N ALA A 5 12.22 -7.77 9.66
CA ALA A 5 12.19 -6.34 9.91
C ALA A 5 13.12 -5.52 8.98
N SER A 6 14.15 -6.16 8.42
CA SER A 6 15.05 -5.61 7.41
C SER A 6 14.39 -5.29 6.06
N TRP A 7 13.32 -6.01 5.70
CA TRP A 7 12.60 -5.81 4.44
C TRP A 7 11.79 -4.51 4.49
N CYS A 8 11.04 -4.29 5.58
CA CYS A 8 10.19 -3.11 5.74
C CYS A 8 10.98 -1.80 5.88
N ALA A 9 12.12 -1.83 6.59
CA ALA A 9 12.98 -0.64 6.73
C ALA A 9 13.61 -0.27 5.39
N ARG A 10 14.27 -1.23 4.73
CA ARG A 10 14.99 -0.98 3.47
C ARG A 10 14.04 -0.61 2.32
N PHE A 11 12.83 -1.18 2.29
CA PHE A 11 11.83 -0.86 1.28
C PHE A 11 11.22 0.53 1.49
N ARG A 12 10.87 0.88 2.73
CA ARG A 12 10.42 2.23 3.09
C ARG A 12 11.48 3.26 2.75
N ASP A 13 12.76 3.02 3.04
CA ASP A 13 13.82 3.99 2.75
C ASP A 13 14.03 4.15 1.23
N LYS A 14 14.02 3.05 0.47
CA LYS A 14 14.14 3.11 -1.00
C LYS A 14 12.97 3.82 -1.66
N PHE A 15 11.73 3.48 -1.29
CA PHE A 15 10.55 4.11 -1.87
C PHE A 15 10.35 5.53 -1.35
N ALA A 16 10.63 5.84 -0.09
CA ALA A 16 10.54 7.20 0.46
C ALA A 16 11.55 8.18 -0.14
N LEU A 17 12.67 7.69 -0.68
CA LEU A 17 13.63 8.54 -1.41
C LEU A 17 13.18 8.87 -2.84
N GLN A 18 12.33 8.03 -3.45
CA GLN A 18 11.89 8.19 -4.84
C GLN A 18 10.46 8.72 -4.97
N LEU A 19 9.66 8.57 -3.92
CA LEU A 19 8.27 8.99 -3.91
C LEU A 19 8.06 10.26 -3.11
N PRO A 20 7.14 11.13 -3.56
CA PRO A 20 6.64 12.21 -2.73
C PRO A 20 6.06 11.68 -1.43
N ARG A 21 6.08 12.50 -0.38
CA ARG A 21 5.60 12.10 0.95
C ARG A 21 4.09 11.88 0.98
N GLU A 22 3.35 12.60 0.14
CA GLU A 22 1.90 12.60 0.16
C GLU A 22 1.32 11.44 -0.65
N THR A 23 0.41 10.68 -0.01
CA THR A 23 -0.24 9.51 -0.64
C THR A 23 -0.94 9.86 -1.95
N ARG A 24 -1.50 11.06 -2.06
CA ARG A 24 -2.20 11.52 -3.26
C ARG A 24 -1.26 11.62 -4.46
N GLU A 25 -0.09 12.22 -4.25
CA GLU A 25 0.94 12.40 -5.28
C GLU A 25 1.53 11.04 -5.69
N GLN A 26 1.78 10.15 -4.72
CA GLN A 26 2.20 8.77 -5.00
C GLN A 26 1.19 8.03 -5.89
N ALA A 27 -0.10 8.28 -5.69
CA ALA A 27 -1.17 7.65 -6.44
C ALA A 27 -1.32 8.19 -7.87
N GLU A 28 -0.50 9.16 -8.27
CA GLU A 28 -0.40 9.70 -9.63
C GLU A 28 0.88 9.25 -10.36
N ILE A 29 1.84 8.65 -9.64
CA ILE A 29 3.12 8.19 -10.19
C ILE A 29 3.00 6.77 -10.74
N GLY A 30 3.69 6.53 -11.86
CA GLY A 30 3.78 5.22 -12.49
C GLY A 30 2.51 4.78 -13.24
N THR A 31 2.44 3.50 -13.54
CA THR A 31 1.37 2.91 -14.34
C THR A 31 0.22 2.45 -13.46
N ARG A 32 -1.02 2.77 -13.83
CA ARG A 32 -2.22 2.27 -13.15
C ARG A 32 -2.38 0.77 -13.41
N ILE A 33 -2.56 -0.01 -12.35
CA ILE A 33 -2.73 -1.46 -12.43
C ILE A 33 -4.16 -1.84 -12.00
N ASP A 34 -4.77 -2.75 -12.74
CA ASP A 34 -6.03 -3.36 -12.36
C ASP A 34 -5.83 -4.32 -11.17
N LYS A 35 -6.79 -4.39 -10.26
CA LYS A 35 -6.67 -5.19 -9.01
C LYS A 35 -6.32 -6.67 -9.28
N ARG A 36 -6.75 -7.23 -10.42
CA ARG A 36 -6.46 -8.62 -10.81
C ARG A 36 -5.02 -8.84 -11.31
N ASP A 37 -4.33 -7.78 -11.70
CA ASP A 37 -3.01 -7.80 -12.33
C ASP A 37 -1.90 -7.36 -11.35
N LEU A 38 -2.23 -7.32 -10.06
CA LEU A 38 -1.34 -6.96 -8.97
C LEU A 38 -0.18 -7.96 -8.86
N LEU A 39 1.04 -7.41 -8.79
CA LEU A 39 2.26 -8.17 -8.53
C LEU A 39 2.95 -7.66 -7.26
N PRO A 40 3.70 -8.52 -6.54
CA PRO A 40 4.42 -8.12 -5.34
C PRO A 40 5.28 -6.86 -5.59
N GLY A 41 5.12 -5.86 -4.75
CA GLY A 41 5.77 -4.56 -4.87
C GLY A 41 4.90 -3.44 -5.43
N ASP A 42 3.74 -3.75 -6.03
CA ASP A 42 2.79 -2.72 -6.46
C ASP A 42 2.26 -1.92 -5.26
N LEU A 43 2.06 -0.62 -5.43
CA LEU A 43 1.42 0.21 -4.42
C LEU A 43 -0.09 0.09 -4.53
N VAL A 44 -0.74 -0.17 -3.40
CA VAL A 44 -2.19 -0.24 -3.28
C VAL A 44 -2.69 0.92 -2.42
N PHE A 45 -3.66 1.65 -2.94
CA PHE A 45 -4.18 2.87 -2.34
C PHE A 45 -5.62 2.68 -1.87
N PHE A 46 -5.94 3.32 -0.75
CA PHE A 46 -7.24 3.20 -0.10
C PHE A 46 -7.78 4.55 0.37
N LYS A 47 -9.10 4.66 0.44
CA LYS A 47 -9.82 5.81 1.02
C LYS A 47 -10.43 5.45 2.37
N THR A 48 -9.61 5.44 3.41
CA THR A 48 -9.97 5.02 4.79
C THR A 48 -10.84 6.04 5.53
N GLY A 49 -10.71 7.33 5.21
CA GLY A 49 -11.45 8.44 5.81
C GLY A 49 -11.91 9.51 4.80
N SER A 50 -12.10 10.74 5.28
CA SER A 50 -12.52 11.89 4.46
C SER A 50 -11.34 12.79 4.12
N GLY A 51 -11.31 13.32 2.89
CA GLY A 51 -10.27 14.26 2.44
C GLY A 51 -8.87 13.64 2.35
N GLU A 52 -7.84 14.49 2.40
CA GLU A 52 -6.42 14.08 2.31
C GLU A 52 -5.98 13.19 3.48
N SER A 53 -6.50 13.45 4.68
CA SER A 53 -6.22 12.63 5.87
C SER A 53 -6.84 11.23 5.81
N GLY A 54 -7.71 10.98 4.82
CA GLY A 54 -8.34 9.70 4.57
C GLY A 54 -7.62 8.82 3.56
N LEU A 55 -6.46 9.23 3.04
CA LEU A 55 -5.71 8.45 2.06
C LEU A 55 -4.71 7.52 2.76
N HIS A 56 -4.73 6.26 2.36
CA HIS A 56 -3.85 5.23 2.93
C HIS A 56 -3.13 4.48 1.81
N VAL A 57 -1.87 4.10 2.04
CA VAL A 57 -1.05 3.34 1.09
C VAL A 57 -0.50 2.08 1.75
N GLY A 58 -0.41 1.03 0.96
CA GLY A 58 0.29 -0.20 1.28
C GLY A 58 1.03 -0.75 0.07
N ILE A 59 1.81 -1.78 0.28
CA ILE A 59 2.56 -2.48 -0.76
C ILE A 59 1.94 -3.86 -0.90
N TYR A 60 1.50 -4.20 -2.10
CA TYR A 60 1.00 -5.51 -2.42
C TYR A 60 2.09 -6.56 -2.21
N ASP A 61 1.71 -7.63 -1.54
CA ASP A 61 2.50 -8.83 -1.30
C ASP A 61 1.82 -10.00 -2.03
N THR A 62 2.20 -11.25 -1.76
CA THR A 62 1.54 -12.41 -2.36
C THR A 62 0.16 -12.69 -1.74
N ASP A 63 -0.64 -13.51 -2.43
CA ASP A 63 -1.87 -14.11 -1.92
C ASP A 63 -2.94 -13.08 -1.52
N ASN A 64 -3.08 -12.05 -2.34
CA ASN A 64 -4.00 -10.95 -2.14
C ASN A 64 -3.78 -10.22 -0.80
N GLN A 65 -2.56 -10.27 -0.27
CA GLN A 65 -2.16 -9.57 0.94
C GLN A 65 -1.39 -8.30 0.59
N PHE A 66 -1.30 -7.39 1.55
CA PHE A 66 -0.48 -6.21 1.44
C PHE A 66 0.09 -5.81 2.80
N ILE A 67 1.25 -5.17 2.78
CA ILE A 67 1.94 -4.66 3.97
C ILE A 67 1.71 -3.17 4.07
N HIS A 68 1.37 -2.67 5.26
CA HIS A 68 1.12 -1.25 5.48
C HIS A 68 1.38 -0.84 6.94
N ALA A 69 1.55 0.47 7.16
CA ALA A 69 1.64 1.04 8.50
C ALA A 69 0.23 1.31 9.06
N SER A 70 -0.22 0.51 10.01
CA SER A 70 -1.41 0.76 10.80
C SER A 70 -1.12 1.78 11.91
N THR A 71 -2.07 2.67 12.17
CA THR A 71 -1.99 3.63 13.28
C THR A 71 -1.96 2.95 14.65
N SER A 72 -2.61 1.80 14.80
CA SER A 72 -2.74 1.08 16.08
C SER A 72 -1.78 -0.10 16.23
N GLN A 73 -1.34 -0.69 15.13
CA GLN A 73 -0.54 -1.93 15.13
C GLN A 73 0.87 -1.77 14.58
N GLY A 74 1.23 -0.56 14.12
CA GLY A 74 2.47 -0.35 13.39
C GLY A 74 2.47 -1.08 12.05
N VAL A 75 3.63 -1.54 11.59
CA VAL A 75 3.75 -2.23 10.31
C VAL A 75 3.10 -3.62 10.41
N THR A 76 2.07 -3.86 9.60
CA THR A 76 1.28 -5.09 9.62
C THR A 76 0.94 -5.57 8.21
N ARG A 77 0.49 -6.82 8.10
CA ARG A 77 0.03 -7.46 6.85
C ARG A 77 -1.48 -7.68 6.93
N SER A 78 -2.20 -7.23 5.91
CA SER A 78 -3.66 -7.31 5.79
C SER A 78 -4.07 -7.95 4.47
N SER A 79 -5.28 -8.51 4.42
CA SER A 79 -5.85 -9.09 3.19
C SER A 79 -6.71 -8.07 2.42
N LEU A 80 -6.59 -8.05 1.09
CA LEU A 80 -7.46 -7.31 0.17
C LEU A 80 -8.85 -7.97 -0.02
N ASP A 81 -9.03 -9.19 0.47
CA ASP A 81 -10.33 -9.88 0.57
C ASP A 81 -11.09 -9.52 1.85
N ASN A 82 -10.42 -8.89 2.81
CA ASN A 82 -11.10 -8.35 3.98
C ASN A 82 -12.13 -7.31 3.54
N VAL A 83 -13.37 -7.44 4.02
CA VAL A 83 -14.50 -6.56 3.64
C VAL A 83 -14.19 -5.07 3.79
N TYR A 84 -13.47 -4.70 4.86
CA TYR A 84 -13.06 -3.31 5.09
C TYR A 84 -12.10 -2.85 3.99
N TRP A 85 -10.99 -3.55 3.78
CA TRP A 85 -9.98 -3.15 2.80
C TRP A 85 -10.49 -3.23 1.36
N ASN A 86 -11.31 -4.24 1.06
CA ASN A 86 -11.92 -4.40 -0.25
C ASN A 86 -12.79 -3.18 -0.60
N LYS A 87 -13.67 -2.77 0.32
CA LYS A 87 -14.55 -1.59 0.14
C LYS A 87 -13.77 -0.28 0.03
N LYS A 88 -12.59 -0.22 0.66
CA LYS A 88 -11.76 0.99 0.76
C LYS A 88 -10.74 1.10 -0.37
N PHE A 89 -10.53 0.03 -1.14
CA PHE A 89 -9.60 0.01 -2.25
C PHE A 89 -9.96 1.09 -3.27
N TRP A 90 -8.97 1.89 -3.66
CA TRP A 90 -9.13 3.00 -4.59
C TRP A 90 -8.47 2.71 -5.93
N GLN A 91 -7.19 2.39 -5.93
CA GLN A 91 -6.41 2.10 -7.14
C GLN A 91 -5.08 1.44 -6.77
N ALA A 92 -4.36 0.97 -7.78
CA ALA A 92 -2.99 0.48 -7.63
C ALA A 92 -2.06 1.12 -8.66
N ARG A 93 -0.77 1.24 -8.29
CA ARG A 93 0.30 1.77 -9.13
C ARG A 93 1.51 0.87 -9.13
N ARG A 94 2.14 0.73 -10.30
CA ARG A 94 3.46 0.14 -10.49
C ARG A 94 4.44 1.22 -10.93
N ILE A 95 5.57 1.31 -10.24
CA ILE A 95 6.66 2.25 -10.51
C ILE A 95 7.78 1.51 -11.21
#